data_AF-A0AAJ2LUF6-F1
#
_entry.id   AF-A0AAJ2LUF6-F1
#
_cell.length_a   1.000
_cell.length_b   1.000
_cell.length_c   1.000
_cell.angle_alpha   90.00
_cell.angle_beta   90.00
_cell.angle_gamma   90.00
#
_symmetry.space_group_name_H-M   'P 1'
#
loop_
_entity.id
_entity.type
_entity.pdbx_description
1 polymer ?
#
loop_
_entity_poly.entity_id
_entity_poly.type
_entity_poly.pdbx_seq_one_letter_code
_entity_poly.pdbx_strand_id
1 'polypeptide(L)'
;MLFGGLSYRWSRERRIDGYRVQPGPGLSGYLGLGLALNDKLSVGTRVSFSHYRNLRVDGQTIAGSGKDPLDLSLSASYRAFEHWTISPQVSFGLNDEAGPAYVSLRMNRRFE
;
A
#
# COMPACT_ATOMS: atom_id res chain seq x y z
N MET A 1 17.06 10.65 0.38
CA MET A 1 15.81 11.22 -0.17
C MET A 1 14.67 10.87 0.76
N LEU A 2 13.92 11.86 1.24
CA LEU A 2 12.64 11.63 1.92
C LEU A 2 11.52 11.64 0.90
N PHE A 3 10.54 10.76 1.06
CA PHE A 3 9.37 10.71 0.20
C PHE A 3 8.11 10.40 1.02
N GLY A 4 6.96 10.84 0.54
CA GLY A 4 5.69 10.61 1.20
C GLY A 4 4.53 10.77 0.26
N GLY A 5 3.35 10.38 0.71
CA GLY A 5 2.11 10.53 -0.03
C GLY A 5 0.90 10.40 0.87
N LEU A 6 -0.18 11.04 0.47
CA LEU A 6 -1.50 10.94 1.08
C LEU A 6 -2.51 10.66 -0.02
N SER A 7 -3.54 9.89 0.31
CA SER A 7 -4.63 9.56 -0.62
C SER A 7 -5.94 9.41 0.13
N TYR A 8 -7.02 9.87 -0.50
CA TYR A 8 -8.38 9.66 -0.02
C TYR A 8 -9.11 8.75 -1.01
N ARG A 9 -9.73 7.69 -0.51
CA ARG A 9 -10.49 6.73 -1.29
C ARG A 9 -11.97 6.84 -0.94
N TRP A 10 -12.77 7.17 -1.93
CA TRP A 10 -14.23 7.05 -1.86
C TRP A 10 -14.70 5.94 -2.81
N SER A 11 -15.64 5.14 -2.35
CA SER A 11 -16.25 4.07 -3.15
C SER A 11 -17.74 4.33 -3.32
N ARG A 12 -18.21 4.18 -4.57
CA ARG A 12 -19.64 4.19 -4.87
C ARG A 12 -20.28 2.90 -4.35
N GLU A 13 -21.53 3.01 -3.89
CA GLU A 13 -22.39 1.87 -3.57
C GLU A 13 -22.51 0.92 -4.78
N ARG A 14 -22.50 -0.39 -4.51
CA ARG A 14 -22.67 -1.45 -5.52
C ARG A 14 -23.64 -2.50 -5.01
N ARG A 15 -24.32 -3.19 -5.92
CA ARG A 15 -25.12 -4.37 -5.58
C ARG A 15 -24.26 -5.63 -5.68
N ILE A 16 -24.23 -6.43 -4.62
CA ILE A 16 -23.52 -7.72 -4.53
C ILE A 16 -24.50 -8.71 -3.91
N ASP A 17 -24.80 -9.81 -4.60
CA ASP A 17 -25.71 -10.87 -4.13
C ASP A 17 -27.08 -10.36 -3.63
N GLY A 18 -27.61 -9.30 -4.27
CA GLY A 18 -28.89 -8.68 -3.90
C GLY A 18 -28.78 -7.58 -2.84
N TYR A 19 -27.65 -7.45 -2.15
CA TYR A 19 -27.40 -6.46 -1.10
C TYR A 19 -26.79 -5.18 -1.67
N ARG A 20 -27.19 -4.01 -1.14
CA ARG A 20 -26.51 -2.74 -1.44
C ARG A 20 -25.32 -2.58 -0.50
N VAL A 21 -24.11 -2.70 -1.04
CA VAL A 21 -22.86 -2.61 -0.30
C VAL A 21 -22.13 -1.33 -0.67
N GLN A 22 -21.83 -0.51 0.35
CA GLN A 22 -20.99 0.67 0.21
C GLN A 22 -19.74 0.50 1.09
N PRO A 23 -18.54 0.29 0.49
CA PRO A 23 -17.30 0.28 1.25
C PRO A 23 -17.09 1.62 1.97
N GLY A 24 -16.62 1.56 3.21
CA GLY A 24 -16.31 2.76 3.96
C GLY A 24 -15.20 3.58 3.27
N PRO A 25 -15.29 4.91 3.28
CA PRO A 25 -14.23 5.76 2.76
C PRO A 25 -12.95 5.57 3.58
N GLY A 26 -11.81 5.82 2.94
CA GLY A 26 -10.50 5.64 3.55
C GLY A 26 -9.57 6.82 3.35
N LEU A 27 -8.73 7.07 4.34
CA LEU A 27 -7.55 7.92 4.23
C LEU A 27 -6.32 7.01 4.35
N SER A 28 -5.38 7.13 3.43
CA SER A 28 -4.13 6.37 3.47
C SER A 28 -2.95 7.30 3.30
N GLY A 29 -1.88 7.01 4.00
CA GLY A 29 -0.65 7.77 3.94
C GLY A 29 0.59 6.90 4.02
N TYR A 30 1.71 7.44 3.58
CA TYR A 30 3.01 6.83 3.81
C TYR A 30 4.11 7.88 3.90
N LEU A 31 5.15 7.53 4.65
CA LEU A 31 6.40 8.27 4.75
C LEU A 31 7.55 7.29 4.59
N GLY A 32 8.60 7.70 3.91
CA GLY A 32 9.75 6.85 3.68
C GLY A 32 11.05 7.59 3.41
N LEU A 33 12.12 6.83 3.53
CA LEU A 33 13.49 7.26 3.33
C LEU A 33 14.13 6.33 2.30
N GLY A 34 14.77 6.91 1.30
CA GLY A 34 15.57 6.21 0.29
C GLY A 34 17.01 6.70 0.28
N LEU A 35 17.95 5.78 0.12
CA LEU A 35 19.38 6.02 0.02
C LEU A 35 19.88 5.40 -1.29
N ALA A 36 20.55 6.20 -2.12
CA ALA A 36 21.30 5.66 -3.26
C ALA A 36 22.66 5.21 -2.74
N LEU A 37 22.96 3.91 -2.90
CA LEU A 37 24.25 3.35 -2.51
C LEU A 37 25.28 3.52 -3.62
N ASN A 38 24.83 3.50 -4.88
CA ASN A 38 25.61 3.82 -6.07
C ASN A 38 24.65 4.18 -7.24
N ASP A 39 25.20 4.36 -8.44
CA ASP A 39 24.46 4.75 -9.65
C ASP A 39 23.37 3.76 -10.09
N LYS A 40 23.47 2.50 -9.65
CA LYS A 40 22.57 1.41 -10.04
C LYS A 40 21.73 0.88 -8.90
N LEU A 41 22.10 1.11 -7.64
CA LEU A 41 21.49 0.51 -6.47
C LEU A 41 21.00 1.57 -5.50
N SER A 42 19.73 1.46 -5.13
CA SER A 42 19.15 2.18 -3.99
C SER A 42 18.45 1.24 -3.03
N VAL A 43 18.37 1.65 -1.78
CA VAL A 43 17.60 0.97 -0.72
C VAL A 43 16.65 1.98 -0.10
N GLY A 44 15.54 1.50 0.46
CA GLY A 44 14.58 2.38 1.11
C GLY A 44 13.70 1.68 2.12
N THR A 45 13.26 2.45 3.09
CA THR A 45 12.26 2.06 4.10
C THR A 45 11.03 2.94 3.99
N ARG A 46 9.85 2.39 4.26
CA ARG A 46 8.57 3.10 4.23
C ARG A 46 7.67 2.62 5.35
N VAL A 47 7.11 3.55 6.12
CA VAL A 47 5.96 3.30 6.99
C VAL A 47 4.70 3.74 6.25
N SER A 48 3.69 2.88 6.22
CA SER A 48 2.39 3.15 5.60
C SER A 48 1.29 2.98 6.64
N PHE A 49 0.29 3.86 6.63
CA PHE A 49 -0.86 3.81 7.51
C PHE A 49 -2.13 4.03 6.71
N SER A 50 -3.24 3.47 7.15
CA SER A 50 -4.56 3.80 6.62
C SER A 50 -5.58 3.87 7.73
N HIS A 51 -6.67 4.60 7.48
CA HIS A 51 -7.87 4.61 8.29
C HIS A 51 -9.08 4.43 7.37
N TYR A 52 -9.78 3.31 7.50
CA TYR A 52 -10.98 2.96 6.75
C TYR A 52 -12.17 2.91 7.69
N ARG A 53 -13.22 3.67 7.35
CA ARG A 53 -14.47 3.60 8.10
C ARG A 53 -15.20 2.29 7.85
N ASN A 54 -16.14 1.98 8.75
CA ASN A 54 -17.06 0.84 8.58
C ASN A 54 -17.80 0.91 7.23
N LEU A 55 -17.98 -0.25 6.62
CA LEU A 55 -18.83 -0.41 5.43
C LEU A 55 -20.31 -0.34 5.81
N ARG A 56 -21.14 -0.04 4.80
CA ARG A 56 -22.60 -0.08 4.92
C ARG A 56 -23.19 -1.18 4.05
N VAL A 57 -24.14 -1.93 4.60
CA VAL A 57 -24.96 -2.91 3.89
C VAL A 57 -26.42 -2.53 4.07
N ASP A 58 -27.13 -2.33 2.96
CA ASP A 58 -28.54 -1.89 2.92
C ASP A 58 -28.82 -0.66 3.80
N GLY A 59 -27.88 0.28 3.81
CA GLY A 59 -27.95 1.51 4.61
C GLY A 59 -27.55 1.34 6.08
N GLN A 60 -27.32 0.12 6.56
CA GLN A 60 -26.88 -0.14 7.92
C GLN A 60 -25.35 -0.21 8.01
N THR A 61 -24.78 0.40 9.04
CA THR A 61 -23.33 0.36 9.29
C THR A 61 -22.97 -0.97 9.94
N ILE A 62 -22.00 -1.69 9.36
CA ILE A 62 -21.50 -2.93 9.95
C ILE A 62 -20.36 -2.59 10.92
N ALA A 63 -20.61 -2.70 12.22
CA ALA A 63 -19.59 -2.44 13.24
C ALA A 63 -18.41 -3.42 13.10
N GLY A 64 -17.18 -2.93 13.31
CA GLY A 64 -15.96 -3.74 13.22
C GLY A 64 -15.48 -4.05 11.80
N SER A 65 -16.12 -3.48 10.77
CA SER A 65 -15.70 -3.66 9.37
C SER A 65 -14.68 -2.61 8.88
N GLY A 66 -14.49 -1.54 9.65
CA GLY A 66 -13.42 -0.57 9.46
C GLY A 66 -12.05 -1.18 9.73
N LYS A 67 -11.00 -0.52 9.24
CA LYS A 67 -9.62 -0.98 9.41
C LYS A 67 -8.62 0.16 9.49
N ASP A 68 -7.61 -0.01 10.33
CA ASP A 68 -6.52 0.91 10.62
C ASP A 68 -5.14 0.22 10.48
N PRO A 69 -4.80 -0.36 9.31
CA PRO A 69 -3.55 -1.09 9.16
C PRO A 69 -2.32 -0.18 9.21
N LEU A 70 -1.26 -0.66 9.85
CA LEU A 70 0.05 -0.02 9.91
C LEU A 70 1.11 -1.00 9.38
N ASP A 71 1.88 -0.59 8.38
CA ASP A 71 2.88 -1.43 7.72
C ASP A 71 4.26 -0.78 7.70
N LEU A 72 5.32 -1.58 7.87
CA LEU A 72 6.71 -1.21 7.61
C LEU A 72 7.23 -2.00 6.41
N SER A 73 7.81 -1.32 5.43
CA SER A 73 8.37 -1.93 4.23
C SER A 73 9.84 -1.60 4.05
N LEU A 74 10.64 -2.61 3.73
CA LEU A 74 12.04 -2.49 3.33
C LEU A 74 12.15 -2.85 1.84
N SER A 75 12.90 -2.07 1.08
CA SER A 75 13.00 -2.22 -0.37
C SER A 75 14.42 -2.00 -0.85
N ALA A 76 14.76 -2.67 -1.95
CA ALA A 76 15.91 -2.35 -2.76
C ALA A 76 15.45 -2.10 -4.19
N SER A 77 16.23 -1.35 -4.97
CA SER A 77 15.98 -1.14 -6.39
C SER A 77 17.31 -1.17 -7.12
N TYR A 78 17.43 -2.07 -8.09
CA TYR A 78 18.63 -2.29 -8.87
C TYR A 78 18.36 -2.11 -10.36
N ARG A 79 19.14 -1.25 -11.03
CA ARG A 79 19.13 -1.12 -12.50
C ARG A 79 19.91 -2.29 -13.10
N ALA A 80 19.19 -3.34 -13.47
CA ALA A 80 19.72 -4.52 -14.14
C ALA A 80 19.67 -4.33 -15.66
N PHE A 81 20.75 -4.63 -16.38
CA PHE A 81 20.85 -4.37 -17.84
C PHE A 81 20.58 -2.89 -18.17
N GLU A 82 20.60 -2.51 -19.45
CA GLU A 82 20.42 -1.09 -19.82
C GLU A 82 18.98 -0.60 -19.61
N HIS A 83 18.00 -1.50 -19.60
CA HIS A 83 16.58 -1.14 -19.66
C HIS A 83 15.69 -1.70 -18.55
N TRP A 84 16.23 -2.50 -17.62
CA TRP A 84 15.43 -3.12 -16.57
C TRP A 84 15.74 -2.55 -15.18
N THR A 85 14.69 -2.42 -14.37
CA THR A 85 14.81 -2.13 -12.95
C THR A 85 14.10 -3.23 -12.18
N ILE A 86 14.83 -3.87 -11.26
CA ILE A 86 14.32 -4.92 -10.38
C ILE A 86 14.26 -4.34 -8.97
N SER A 87 13.09 -4.38 -8.35
CA SER A 87 12.84 -3.79 -7.04
C SER A 87 12.18 -4.82 -6.12
N PRO A 88 12.94 -5.63 -5.36
CA PRO A 88 12.38 -6.46 -4.31
C PRO A 88 11.97 -5.61 -3.10
N GLN A 89 10.92 -6.04 -2.43
CA GLN A 89 10.42 -5.42 -1.19
C GLN A 89 9.89 -6.49 -0.25
N VAL A 90 10.17 -6.31 1.04
CA VAL A 90 9.56 -7.06 2.14
C VAL A 90 8.74 -6.09 2.97
N SER A 91 7.52 -6.47 3.30
CA SER A 91 6.58 -5.66 4.07
C SER A 91 6.09 -6.45 5.27
N PHE A 92 6.03 -5.78 6.42
CA PHE A 92 5.61 -6.32 7.70
C PHE A 92 4.41 -5.52 8.21
N GLY A 93 3.31 -6.21 8.52
CA GLY A 93 2.23 -5.64 9.30
C GLY A 93 2.69 -5.40 10.74
N LEU A 94 2.43 -4.21 11.27
CA LEU A 94 2.84 -3.78 12.61
C LEU A 94 1.71 -3.82 13.64
N ASN A 95 0.49 -4.14 13.23
CA ASN A 95 -0.66 -4.32 14.11
C ASN A 95 -1.59 -5.44 13.62
N ASP A 96 -2.57 -5.81 14.44
CA ASP A 96 -3.49 -6.94 14.20
C ASP A 96 -4.41 -6.74 12.98
N GLU A 97 -4.53 -5.51 12.50
CA GLU A 97 -5.37 -5.16 11.35
C GLU A 97 -4.60 -5.14 10.03
N ALA A 98 -3.26 -5.09 10.11
CA ALA A 98 -2.37 -5.25 8.97
C ALA A 98 -2.28 -6.71 8.53
N GLY A 99 -1.86 -6.93 7.28
CA GLY A 99 -1.68 -8.26 6.74
C GLY A 99 -0.44 -8.98 7.32
N PRO A 100 -0.30 -10.29 7.10
CA PRO A 100 0.93 -11.00 7.41
C PRO A 100 2.08 -10.42 6.60
N ALA A 101 3.31 -10.68 7.05
CA ALA A 101 4.49 -10.28 6.30
C ALA A 101 4.49 -10.90 4.88
N TYR A 102 4.83 -10.09 3.88
CA TYR A 102 4.85 -10.52 2.49
C TYR A 102 6.07 -9.98 1.74
N VAL A 103 6.42 -10.69 0.68
CA VAL A 103 7.49 -10.31 -0.24
C VAL A 103 6.86 -9.95 -1.58
N SER A 104 7.33 -8.87 -2.18
CA SER A 104 6.94 -8.46 -3.52
C SER A 104 8.17 -8.20 -4.38
N LEU A 105 8.03 -8.43 -5.68
CA LEU A 105 9.04 -8.15 -6.67
C LEU A 105 8.41 -7.30 -7.77
N ARG A 106 8.95 -6.10 -7.99
CA ARG A 106 8.57 -5.26 -9.12
C ARG A 106 9.66 -5.30 -10.18
N MET A 107 9.26 -5.48 -11.43
CA MET A 107 10.17 -5.45 -12.58
C MET A 107 9.62 -4.43 -13.58
N ASN A 108 10.39 -3.39 -13.86
CA ASN A 108 10.03 -2.37 -14.82
C ASN A 108 11.01 -2.42 -15.99
N ARG A 109 10.48 -2.47 -17.22
CA ARG A 109 11.27 -2.31 -18.44
C ARG A 109 10.97 -0.95 -19.05
N ARG A 110 12.02 -0.19 -19.37
CA ARG A 110 11.90 1.00 -20.22
C ARG A 110 11.95 0.55 -21.67
N PHE A 111 10.91 0.90 -22.43
CA PHE A 111 10.89 0.75 -23.88
C PHE A 111 11.33 2.09 -24.46
N GLU A 112 12.43 2.09 -25.20
CA GLU A 112 12.86 3.21 -26.04
C GLU A 112 12.16 3.13 -27.40
#